data_AF-A0A4P7WZG7-F1
#
_entry.id   AF-A0A4P7WZG7-F1
#
_cell.length_a   1.000
_cell.length_b   1.000
_cell.length_c   1.000
_cell.angle_alpha   90.00
_cell.angle_beta   90.00
_cell.angle_gamma   90.00
#
_symmetry.space_group_name_H-M   'P 1'
#
loop_
_entity.id
_entity.type
_entity.pdbx_description
1 polymer ?
#
loop_
_entity_poly.entity_id
_entity_poly.type
_entity_poly.pdbx_seq_one_letter_code
_entity_poly.pdbx_strand_id
1 'polypeptide(L)'
;MKHFYLLFSLLISALSYAQLTPPTELQAYYSDVDFTKTQLDLFEDLAVTTAVKHTNSLSYTPGIWEASKVTDEDIDNPNNVILFYGYSDTDGNGVTDRSRNKNLNGGGTGDWNREHVFPQSLANPDLDSSGTSGPPYADGHNLRPSDVQMNSNRGNKKFAAGSGNAGNTSTSSSLWYAGDEFKGDAARIIMYMYTRYGTQCLPYFAVSGTTNSIDPNMIDLLLEWNAEDPVSLIEDNRNTFHGDLSNTYAQGNRNPFIDNPYLATVIWGGTPAENRWGEQPEADTVAPTVPTGLVASNPTEDTVDLTWTASTDDTAVVTYIIYVDGVLYTSTSGTATTFTVTGLDPETTYVFTVLAKDAANNSSAQSTSDTATTLAGTPAGTSCINPVEQDFELMPANSSSYSSRAWTDSYGEWNALKARTDQNINGSRAIVIDTRTNTEGRLTSPLIGGGIADLTLTMQQVYSGSGGTLNIYVNGVLKGDVTYDATVQTATVSGINTEGNITVVIQDDSDSSGARVAIDNLFWTCYETLSTSEFDLKQVKVYPNPLNGTLLNIEVKEATAYKIFDLLGKKILTGNVTPTNKEANVSRLSKGVYIMKLESDNGTITKKIIKN
;
A
#
# COMPACT_ATOMS: atom_id res chain seq x y z
N MET A 1 -11.50 48.49 18.77
CA MET A 1 -12.28 47.56 19.61
C MET A 1 -13.04 46.64 18.66
N LYS A 2 -12.81 45.33 18.52
CA LYS A 2 -11.97 44.35 19.23
C LYS A 2 -11.42 43.40 18.16
N HIS A 3 -10.14 43.07 18.22
CA HIS A 3 -9.55 41.99 17.44
C HIS A 3 -10.05 40.66 17.99
N PHE A 4 -10.62 39.81 17.14
CA PHE A 4 -10.93 38.42 17.48
C PHE A 4 -9.62 37.64 17.36
N TYR A 5 -9.01 37.33 18.50
CA TYR A 5 -7.94 36.35 18.57
C TYR A 5 -8.60 34.97 18.66
N LEU A 6 -8.44 34.15 17.61
CA LEU A 6 -8.69 32.71 17.71
C LEU A 6 -7.60 32.15 18.63
N LEU A 7 -7.99 31.75 19.84
CA LEU A 7 -7.13 30.97 20.72
C LEU A 7 -7.05 29.56 20.14
N PHE A 8 -5.91 29.21 19.57
CA PHE A 8 -5.55 27.81 19.29
C PHE A 8 -5.16 27.19 20.63
N SER A 9 -6.10 26.52 21.30
CA SER A 9 -5.79 25.69 22.47
C SER A 9 -5.10 24.42 21.98
N LEU A 10 -3.77 24.41 21.99
CA LEU A 10 -2.98 23.18 21.90
C LEU A 10 -3.26 22.39 23.19
N LEU A 11 -4.17 21.41 23.11
CA LEU A 11 -4.27 20.36 24.12
C LEU A 11 -3.07 19.43 23.88
N ILE A 12 -2.00 19.62 24.65
CA ILE A 12 -0.92 18.65 24.74
C ILE A 12 -1.41 17.58 25.72
N SER A 13 -1.94 16.46 25.21
CA SER A 13 -2.15 15.26 26.01
C SER A 13 -0.77 14.68 26.33
N ALA A 14 -0.28 14.93 27.54
CA ALA A 14 0.89 14.26 28.06
C ALA A 14 0.47 12.84 28.48
N LEU A 15 0.77 11.85 27.64
CA LEU A 15 0.72 10.44 28.01
C LEU A 15 1.73 10.22 29.15
N SER A 16 1.25 10.00 30.37
CA SER A 16 2.10 9.57 31.47
C SER A 16 2.23 8.05 31.42
N TYR A 17 3.14 7.53 30.59
CA TYR A 17 3.58 6.15 30.75
C TYR A 17 4.36 6.04 32.06
N ALA A 18 4.20 4.92 32.79
CA ALA A 18 5.07 4.61 33.91
C ALA A 18 6.53 4.66 33.42
N GLN A 19 7.40 5.37 34.13
CA GLN A 19 8.79 5.51 33.74
C GLN A 19 9.47 4.14 33.72
N LEU A 20 9.74 3.61 32.53
CA LEU A 20 10.40 2.31 32.37
C LEU A 20 11.86 2.43 32.81
N THR A 21 12.24 1.60 33.79
CA THR A 21 13.61 1.54 34.31
C THR A 21 14.07 0.09 34.26
N PRO A 22 15.00 -0.28 33.35
CA PRO A 22 15.54 -1.63 33.31
C PRO A 22 16.10 -2.05 34.67
N PRO A 23 15.97 -3.34 35.05
CA PRO A 23 16.57 -3.86 36.27
C PRO A 23 18.10 -3.74 36.17
N THR A 24 18.77 -3.70 37.33
CA THR A 24 20.20 -3.36 37.45
C THR A 24 21.10 -4.16 36.51
N GLU A 25 20.81 -5.44 36.35
CA GLU A 25 21.53 -6.38 35.47
C GLU A 25 21.41 -6.04 33.97
N LEU A 26 20.36 -5.33 33.55
CA LEU A 26 20.12 -4.94 32.15
C LEU A 26 20.45 -3.47 31.86
N GLN A 27 20.65 -2.62 32.88
CA GLN A 27 20.94 -1.20 32.70
C GLN A 27 22.19 -0.94 31.86
N ALA A 28 23.25 -1.75 32.04
CA ALA A 28 24.46 -1.63 31.24
C ALA A 28 24.25 -2.05 29.77
N TYR A 29 23.33 -2.98 29.51
CA TYR A 29 23.01 -3.42 28.16
C TYR A 29 22.20 -2.33 27.41
N TYR A 30 21.21 -1.74 28.08
CA TYR A 30 20.33 -0.70 27.54
C TYR A 30 20.78 0.74 27.82
N SER A 31 22.06 0.97 28.10
CA SER A 31 22.58 2.31 28.46
C SER A 31 22.34 3.38 27.40
N ASP A 32 22.16 2.95 26.15
CA ASP A 32 22.04 3.81 24.97
C ASP A 32 20.57 3.99 24.52
N VAL A 33 19.60 3.44 25.26
CA VAL A 33 18.17 3.54 24.97
C VAL A 33 17.51 4.58 25.86
N ASP A 34 16.79 5.52 25.25
CA ASP A 34 16.00 6.51 25.98
C ASP A 34 14.57 6.01 26.20
N PHE A 35 14.32 5.39 27.36
CA PHE A 35 13.00 4.88 27.76
C PHE A 35 11.99 5.96 28.12
N THR A 36 12.32 7.26 27.96
CA THR A 36 11.32 8.33 28.00
C THR A 36 10.61 8.53 26.67
N LYS A 37 11.17 7.97 25.58
CA LYS A 37 10.54 7.95 24.25
C LYS A 37 9.41 6.92 24.20
N THR A 38 8.52 7.13 23.23
CA THR A 38 7.35 6.28 22.98
C THR A 38 7.20 6.05 21.48
N GLN A 39 6.31 5.14 21.09
CA GLN A 39 6.00 4.88 19.69
C GLN A 39 7.26 4.56 18.86
N LEU A 40 7.31 5.02 17.61
CA LEU A 40 8.40 4.73 16.68
C LEU A 40 9.76 5.31 17.12
N ASP A 41 9.78 6.35 17.95
CA ASP A 41 11.05 6.89 18.48
C ASP A 41 11.74 5.89 19.43
N LEU A 42 10.97 5.16 20.24
CA LEU A 42 11.50 4.08 21.07
C LEU A 42 11.89 2.85 20.23
N PHE A 43 11.10 2.55 19.19
CA PHE A 43 11.42 1.48 18.24
C PHE A 43 12.80 1.67 17.61
N GLU A 44 13.11 2.88 17.13
CA GLU A 44 14.40 3.18 16.50
C GLU A 44 15.58 3.00 17.48
N ASP A 45 15.45 3.43 18.73
CA ASP A 45 16.50 3.23 19.75
C ASP A 45 16.75 1.73 20.01
N LEU A 46 15.68 0.92 20.08
CA LEU A 46 15.79 -0.54 20.23
C LEU A 46 16.36 -1.20 18.96
N ALA A 47 16.00 -0.73 17.77
CA ALA A 47 16.53 -1.22 16.51
C ALA A 47 18.05 -1.02 16.43
N VAL A 48 18.52 0.19 16.76
CA VAL A 48 19.96 0.50 16.86
C VAL A 48 20.64 -0.37 17.91
N THR A 49 20.05 -0.50 19.10
CA THR A 49 20.63 -1.28 20.19
C THR A 49 20.78 -2.75 19.82
N THR A 50 19.72 -3.38 19.29
CA THR A 50 19.77 -4.79 18.86
C THR A 50 20.76 -5.01 17.72
N ALA A 51 20.93 -4.03 16.83
CA ALA A 51 21.94 -4.07 15.77
C ALA A 51 23.37 -3.97 16.29
N VAL A 52 23.66 -2.98 17.12
CA VAL A 52 25.01 -2.70 17.65
C VAL A 52 25.49 -3.78 18.60
N LYS A 53 24.61 -4.34 19.43
CA LYS A 53 24.99 -5.37 20.41
C LYS A 53 25.15 -6.76 19.79
N HIS A 54 24.66 -6.99 18.56
CA HIS A 54 24.85 -8.25 17.84
C HIS A 54 26.27 -8.31 17.28
N THR A 55 27.22 -8.68 18.14
CA THR A 55 28.66 -8.62 17.86
C THR A 55 29.27 -9.97 17.50
N ASN A 56 28.57 -11.07 17.77
CA ASN A 56 28.99 -12.42 17.39
C ASN A 56 27.98 -13.07 16.45
N SER A 57 28.34 -13.18 15.16
CA SER A 57 27.51 -13.85 14.16
C SER A 57 27.68 -15.36 14.24
N LEU A 58 26.64 -16.08 14.62
CA LEU A 58 26.64 -17.54 14.61
C LEU A 58 26.59 -18.08 13.18
N SER A 59 27.29 -19.18 12.92
CA SER A 59 27.08 -19.94 11.71
C SER A 59 25.84 -20.83 11.86
N TYR A 60 25.11 -21.05 10.76
CA TYR A 60 23.98 -21.97 10.77
C TYR A 60 24.39 -23.34 11.32
N THR A 61 25.52 -23.88 10.87
CA THR A 61 26.16 -25.08 11.44
C THR A 61 27.63 -24.81 11.76
N PRO A 62 28.16 -25.23 12.92
CA PRO A 62 27.45 -25.87 14.04
C PRO A 62 26.76 -24.88 15.00
N GLY A 63 26.94 -23.57 14.83
CA GLY A 63 26.60 -22.56 15.83
C GLY A 63 25.18 -22.66 16.39
N ILE A 64 24.18 -22.67 15.51
CA ILE A 64 22.77 -22.75 15.95
C ILE A 64 22.45 -24.08 16.62
N TRP A 65 23.01 -25.20 16.15
CA TRP A 65 22.78 -26.49 16.81
C TRP A 65 23.23 -26.47 18.26
N GLU A 66 24.43 -25.96 18.50
CA GLU A 66 25.01 -25.95 19.84
C GLU A 66 24.35 -24.91 20.75
N ALA A 67 23.93 -23.76 20.20
CA ALA A 67 23.11 -22.80 20.93
C ALA A 67 21.76 -23.42 21.35
N SER A 68 21.01 -23.99 20.41
CA SER A 68 19.67 -24.54 20.65
C SER A 68 19.63 -25.67 21.69
N LYS A 69 20.71 -26.47 21.78
CA LYS A 69 20.83 -27.50 22.84
C LYS A 69 20.88 -26.92 24.25
N VAL A 70 21.24 -25.66 24.40
CA VAL A 70 21.29 -24.95 25.69
C VAL A 70 20.07 -24.06 25.87
N THR A 71 19.73 -23.25 24.86
CA THR A 71 18.67 -22.25 24.96
C THR A 71 17.27 -22.83 25.06
N ASP A 72 17.06 -24.02 24.51
CA ASP A 72 15.76 -24.68 24.46
C ASP A 72 15.76 -25.96 25.30
N GLU A 73 16.68 -26.09 26.28
CA GLU A 73 16.69 -27.22 27.22
C GLU A 73 15.34 -27.38 27.92
N ASP A 74 14.83 -28.62 27.92
CA ASP A 74 13.64 -28.98 28.69
C ASP A 74 14.00 -29.06 30.18
N ILE A 75 13.34 -28.23 30.99
CA ILE A 75 13.60 -28.15 32.43
C ILE A 75 13.24 -29.44 33.17
N ASP A 76 12.24 -30.17 32.68
CA ASP A 76 11.80 -31.42 33.29
C ASP A 76 12.68 -32.60 32.84
N ASN A 77 13.38 -32.45 31.70
CA ASN A 77 14.33 -33.42 31.19
C ASN A 77 15.51 -32.73 30.48
N PRO A 78 16.60 -32.43 31.20
CA PRO A 78 17.76 -31.71 30.64
C PRO A 78 18.49 -32.41 29.48
N ASN A 79 18.17 -33.68 29.19
CA ASN A 79 18.68 -34.37 28.01
C ASN A 79 17.90 -34.03 26.74
N ASN A 80 16.76 -33.36 26.87
CA ASN A 80 15.87 -32.98 25.78
C ASN A 80 15.92 -31.47 25.50
N VAL A 81 15.54 -31.10 24.28
CA VAL A 81 15.09 -29.76 23.94
C VAL A 81 13.57 -29.74 23.85
N ILE A 82 12.97 -28.59 24.11
CA ILE A 82 11.58 -28.30 23.78
C ILE A 82 11.45 -28.07 22.28
N LEU A 83 10.45 -28.70 21.67
CA LEU A 83 10.14 -28.56 20.26
C LEU A 83 9.07 -27.48 20.07
N PHE A 84 9.43 -26.44 19.35
CA PHE A 84 8.52 -25.38 18.94
C PHE A 84 7.36 -25.99 18.14
N TYR A 85 6.14 -25.63 18.52
CA TYR A 85 4.85 -26.21 18.09
C TYR A 85 4.48 -27.60 18.67
N GLY A 86 5.34 -28.23 19.46
CA GLY A 86 5.06 -29.52 20.10
C GLY A 86 4.20 -29.39 21.36
N TYR A 87 3.31 -30.34 21.63
CA TYR A 87 2.33 -30.20 22.72
C TYR A 87 1.96 -31.49 23.45
N SER A 88 2.45 -32.66 23.03
CA SER A 88 2.13 -33.92 23.68
C SER A 88 3.20 -34.99 23.47
N ASP A 89 3.80 -35.46 24.57
CA ASP A 89 4.74 -36.60 24.57
C ASP A 89 4.05 -37.97 24.80
N THR A 90 2.71 -38.01 24.84
CA THR A 90 1.96 -39.20 25.33
C THR A 90 0.89 -39.74 24.38
N ASP A 91 0.66 -39.09 23.25
CA ASP A 91 -0.34 -39.49 22.25
C ASP A 91 0.18 -40.56 21.26
N GLY A 92 1.47 -40.91 21.35
CA GLY A 92 2.13 -41.85 20.45
C GLY A 92 2.41 -41.28 19.05
N ASN A 93 2.25 -39.97 18.85
CA ASN A 93 2.53 -39.28 17.61
C ASN A 93 3.79 -38.42 17.73
N GLY A 94 4.90 -38.92 17.21
CA GLY A 94 6.19 -38.22 17.27
C GLY A 94 6.21 -36.83 16.62
N VAL A 95 5.26 -36.52 15.73
CA VAL A 95 5.16 -35.17 15.13
C VAL A 95 4.76 -34.12 16.16
N THR A 96 3.98 -34.51 17.17
CA THR A 96 3.38 -33.63 18.17
C THR A 96 4.09 -33.68 19.52
N ASP A 97 5.18 -34.46 19.62
CA ASP A 97 6.09 -34.48 20.77
C ASP A 97 6.45 -33.06 21.20
N ARG A 98 6.30 -32.78 22.49
CA ARG A 98 6.67 -31.52 23.12
C ARG A 98 8.18 -31.42 23.34
N SER A 99 8.86 -32.54 23.57
CA SER A 99 10.29 -32.56 23.83
C SER A 99 11.02 -33.69 23.10
N ARG A 100 12.33 -33.50 22.84
CA ARG A 100 13.14 -34.53 22.18
C ARG A 100 14.60 -34.47 22.58
N ASN A 101 15.27 -35.63 22.61
CA ASN A 101 16.68 -35.73 22.95
C ASN A 101 17.54 -34.74 22.13
N LYS A 102 18.39 -34.00 22.81
CA LYS A 102 19.28 -32.95 22.25
C LYS A 102 20.19 -33.45 21.13
N ASN A 103 20.47 -34.75 21.09
CA ASN A 103 21.33 -35.37 20.08
C ASN A 103 20.57 -36.04 18.93
N LEU A 104 19.23 -36.05 18.97
CA LEU A 104 18.39 -36.46 17.82
C LEU A 104 18.12 -35.25 16.92
N ASN A 105 19.18 -34.56 16.53
CA ASN A 105 19.11 -33.35 15.72
C ASN A 105 19.60 -33.65 14.30
N GLY A 106 18.83 -33.24 13.28
CA GLY A 106 19.10 -33.68 11.91
C GLY A 106 18.00 -33.33 10.92
N GLY A 107 17.73 -34.26 10.01
CA GLY A 107 16.71 -34.12 8.97
C GLY A 107 15.91 -35.39 8.75
N GLY A 108 16.10 -36.42 9.59
CA GLY A 108 15.33 -37.66 9.55
C GLY A 108 14.00 -37.55 10.29
N THR A 109 13.13 -38.53 10.06
CA THR A 109 11.90 -38.69 10.86
C THR A 109 12.24 -38.97 12.32
N GLY A 110 11.62 -38.24 13.23
CA GLY A 110 11.91 -38.35 14.67
C GLY A 110 13.18 -37.62 15.10
N ASP A 111 13.85 -36.89 14.19
CA ASP A 111 14.83 -35.87 14.55
C ASP A 111 14.11 -34.54 14.79
N TRP A 112 14.78 -33.59 15.45
CA TRP A 112 14.42 -32.18 15.38
C TRP A 112 15.35 -31.43 14.43
N ASN A 113 14.80 -30.40 13.77
CA ASN A 113 15.55 -29.45 12.96
C ASN A 113 15.35 -28.01 13.47
N ARG A 114 15.94 -27.04 12.77
CA ARG A 114 15.85 -25.62 13.14
C ARG A 114 14.74 -24.99 12.31
N GLU A 115 13.70 -24.53 12.99
CA GLU A 115 12.58 -23.79 12.45
C GLU A 115 12.92 -22.30 12.38
N HIS A 116 12.73 -21.71 11.20
CA HIS A 116 12.77 -20.26 11.00
C HIS A 116 11.40 -19.69 11.34
N VAL A 117 11.23 -19.21 12.58
CA VAL A 117 9.93 -18.69 13.05
C VAL A 117 9.49 -17.49 12.22
N PHE A 118 10.39 -16.57 11.88
CA PHE A 118 10.23 -15.72 10.70
C PHE A 118 10.70 -16.50 9.46
N PRO A 119 9.81 -16.91 8.53
CA PRO A 119 10.20 -17.78 7.42
C PRO A 119 11.23 -17.15 6.50
N GLN A 120 12.27 -17.91 6.14
CA GLN A 120 13.34 -17.45 5.26
C GLN A 120 12.82 -16.84 3.95
N SER A 121 11.88 -17.53 3.29
CA SER A 121 11.39 -17.18 1.94
C SER A 121 10.35 -16.06 1.93
N LEU A 122 9.89 -15.59 3.10
CA LEU A 122 8.94 -14.48 3.18
C LEU A 122 9.62 -13.15 3.47
N ALA A 123 10.88 -13.17 3.92
CA ALA A 123 11.68 -11.97 4.04
C ALA A 123 11.97 -11.38 2.65
N ASN A 124 12.23 -10.06 2.58
CA ASN A 124 12.55 -9.40 1.32
C ASN A 124 13.73 -8.42 1.48
N PRO A 125 14.95 -8.78 1.04
CA PRO A 125 15.30 -10.04 0.39
C PRO A 125 15.27 -11.24 1.36
N ASP A 126 15.23 -12.46 0.82
CA ASP A 126 15.31 -13.71 1.59
C ASP A 126 16.43 -13.68 2.65
N LEU A 127 16.22 -14.35 3.79
CA LEU A 127 17.14 -14.24 4.93
C LEU A 127 18.58 -14.71 4.63
N ASP A 128 18.78 -15.64 3.70
CA ASP A 128 20.11 -16.13 3.26
C ASP A 128 20.51 -15.56 1.89
N SER A 129 19.97 -14.40 1.50
CA SER A 129 20.31 -13.76 0.22
C SER A 129 21.81 -13.45 0.06
N SER A 130 22.56 -13.33 1.16
CA SER A 130 24.02 -13.20 1.17
C SER A 130 24.77 -14.52 0.92
N GLY A 131 24.11 -15.68 1.04
CA GLY A 131 24.70 -17.02 0.96
C GLY A 131 25.76 -17.31 2.02
N THR A 132 25.81 -16.50 3.10
CA THR A 132 26.82 -16.62 4.16
C THR A 132 26.43 -17.65 5.20
N SER A 133 25.17 -18.14 5.19
CA SER A 133 24.63 -18.96 6.28
C SER A 133 24.83 -18.32 7.67
N GLY A 134 24.85 -16.98 7.71
CA GLY A 134 24.97 -16.14 8.91
C GLY A 134 23.69 -15.34 9.15
N PRO A 135 23.64 -14.43 10.15
CA PRO A 135 22.48 -13.58 10.37
C PRO A 135 22.15 -12.73 9.11
N PRO A 136 20.85 -12.51 8.79
CA PRO A 136 19.68 -12.89 9.58
C PRO A 136 19.28 -14.37 9.49
N TYR A 137 19.78 -15.12 8.48
CA TYR A 137 19.46 -16.54 8.31
C TYR A 137 19.85 -17.41 9.51
N ALA A 138 21.01 -17.14 10.12
CA ALA A 138 21.46 -17.82 11.34
C ALA A 138 21.37 -16.93 12.58
N ASP A 139 20.30 -16.13 12.69
CA ASP A 139 20.01 -15.45 13.95
C ASP A 139 19.42 -16.44 14.97
N GLY A 140 20.13 -16.60 16.08
CA GLY A 140 19.74 -17.44 17.20
C GLY A 140 18.31 -17.16 17.63
N HIS A 141 17.92 -15.89 17.83
CA HIS A 141 16.60 -15.50 18.31
C HIS A 141 15.45 -15.89 17.37
N ASN A 142 15.72 -16.13 16.09
CA ASN A 142 14.72 -16.57 15.12
C ASN A 142 14.59 -18.09 14.99
N LEU A 143 15.62 -18.83 15.39
CA LEU A 143 15.74 -20.26 15.14
C LEU A 143 15.40 -21.08 16.37
N ARG A 144 14.34 -21.90 16.28
CA ARG A 144 13.89 -22.80 17.36
C ARG A 144 14.00 -24.27 16.95
N PRO A 145 14.25 -25.21 17.88
CA PRO A 145 14.07 -26.64 17.59
C PRO A 145 12.62 -26.93 17.20
N SER A 146 12.37 -27.74 16.19
CA SER A 146 11.03 -28.28 15.90
C SER A 146 11.16 -29.69 15.35
N ASP A 147 10.15 -30.53 15.52
CA ASP A 147 10.10 -31.82 14.84
C ASP A 147 10.19 -31.62 13.32
N VAL A 148 10.99 -32.44 12.62
CA VAL A 148 11.22 -32.28 11.18
C VAL A 148 9.92 -32.29 10.37
N GLN A 149 8.96 -33.14 10.72
CA GLN A 149 7.68 -33.25 10.04
C GLN A 149 6.74 -32.12 10.44
N MET A 150 6.72 -31.72 11.71
CA MET A 150 5.96 -30.55 12.17
C MET A 150 6.43 -29.28 11.45
N ASN A 151 7.74 -29.06 11.39
CA ASN A 151 8.34 -27.96 10.64
C ASN A 151 7.98 -28.04 9.14
N SER A 152 8.06 -29.22 8.53
CA SER A 152 7.62 -29.40 7.14
C SER A 152 6.12 -29.10 6.95
N ASN A 153 5.27 -29.42 7.93
CA ASN A 153 3.84 -29.10 7.89
C ASN A 153 3.61 -27.60 8.01
N ARG A 154 4.39 -26.90 8.85
CA ARG A 154 4.35 -25.45 8.98
C ARG A 154 4.80 -24.77 7.69
N GLY A 155 5.91 -25.19 7.11
CA GLY A 155 6.46 -24.65 5.86
C GLY A 155 6.77 -23.15 5.96
N ASN A 156 6.26 -22.36 5.02
CA ASN A 156 6.33 -20.89 5.03
C ASN A 156 4.95 -20.24 5.21
N LYS A 157 4.01 -20.93 5.87
CA LYS A 157 2.67 -20.38 6.09
C LYS A 157 2.76 -19.16 7.01
N LYS A 158 1.94 -18.16 6.72
CA LYS A 158 1.79 -17.01 7.63
C LYS A 158 1.11 -17.45 8.91
N PHE A 159 1.53 -16.87 10.03
CA PHE A 159 0.80 -16.99 11.27
C PHE A 159 -0.56 -16.28 11.17
N ALA A 160 -1.57 -16.83 11.83
CA ALA A 160 -2.89 -16.22 11.94
C ALA A 160 -3.58 -16.65 13.24
N ALA A 161 -4.65 -15.94 13.60
CA ALA A 161 -5.42 -16.20 14.80
C ALA A 161 -5.95 -17.64 14.86
N GLY A 162 -6.00 -18.20 16.07
CA GLY A 162 -6.43 -19.57 16.35
C GLY A 162 -6.48 -19.81 17.86
N SER A 163 -6.74 -21.06 18.25
CA SER A 163 -6.75 -21.49 19.65
C SER A 163 -6.42 -22.99 19.74
N GLY A 164 -5.93 -23.43 20.90
CA GLY A 164 -5.54 -24.80 21.17
C GLY A 164 -4.12 -25.12 20.69
N ASN A 165 -3.96 -26.30 20.11
CA ASN A 165 -2.65 -26.80 19.70
C ASN A 165 -2.19 -26.19 18.37
N ALA A 166 -0.86 -26.18 18.15
CA ALA A 166 -0.27 -25.68 16.93
C ALA A 166 -0.75 -26.47 15.68
N GLY A 167 -0.96 -25.76 14.57
CA GLY A 167 -1.43 -26.39 13.34
C GLY A 167 -2.01 -25.42 12.32
N ASN A 168 -2.56 -25.96 11.22
CA ASN A 168 -3.31 -25.15 10.27
C ASN A 168 -4.53 -24.53 10.94
N THR A 169 -4.87 -23.29 10.58
CA THR A 169 -6.08 -22.66 11.11
C THR A 169 -7.34 -23.33 10.54
N SER A 170 -8.45 -23.23 11.28
CA SER A 170 -9.77 -23.71 10.82
C SER A 170 -10.28 -22.92 9.61
N THR A 171 -9.80 -21.69 9.42
CA THR A 171 -10.19 -20.78 8.34
C THR A 171 -9.41 -21.01 7.05
N SER A 172 -8.18 -21.52 7.12
CA SER A 172 -7.38 -21.82 5.94
C SER A 172 -6.23 -22.80 6.22
N SER A 173 -6.06 -23.79 5.34
CA SER A 173 -4.87 -24.66 5.36
C SER A 173 -3.58 -23.97 4.93
N SER A 174 -3.64 -22.74 4.42
CA SER A 174 -2.47 -21.91 4.08
C SER A 174 -2.02 -21.00 5.23
N LEU A 175 -2.75 -20.98 6.35
CA LEU A 175 -2.43 -20.21 7.55
C LEU A 175 -2.10 -21.15 8.70
N TRP A 176 -1.25 -20.68 9.60
CA TRP A 176 -0.76 -21.47 10.72
C TRP A 176 -1.06 -20.77 12.04
N TYR A 177 -1.53 -21.52 13.02
CA TYR A 177 -1.63 -21.08 14.40
C TYR A 177 -0.46 -21.67 15.19
N ALA A 178 0.23 -20.82 15.97
CA ALA A 178 1.43 -21.23 16.71
C ALA A 178 1.15 -22.19 17.88
N GLY A 179 -0.11 -22.29 18.33
CA GLY A 179 -0.50 -22.99 19.54
C GLY A 179 -0.52 -22.05 20.75
N ASP A 180 -1.39 -22.32 21.72
CA ASP A 180 -1.58 -21.47 22.90
C ASP A 180 -0.30 -21.34 23.75
N GLU A 181 0.58 -22.34 23.72
CA GLU A 181 1.86 -22.35 24.48
C GLU A 181 2.97 -21.49 23.82
N PHE A 182 2.91 -21.25 22.51
CA PHE A 182 4.02 -20.62 21.78
C PHE A 182 3.61 -19.34 21.03
N LYS A 183 2.38 -18.86 21.21
CA LYS A 183 1.89 -17.70 20.46
C LYS A 183 2.63 -16.42 20.87
N GLY A 184 2.93 -16.26 22.15
CA GLY A 184 3.73 -15.16 22.69
C GLY A 184 5.18 -15.23 22.22
N ASP A 185 5.79 -16.42 22.27
CA ASP A 185 7.13 -16.67 21.73
C ASP A 185 7.20 -16.27 20.25
N ALA A 186 6.28 -16.77 19.43
CA ALA A 186 6.21 -16.46 18.01
C ALA A 186 6.07 -14.95 17.81
N ALA A 187 5.21 -14.29 18.59
CA ALA A 187 5.01 -12.86 18.50
C ALA A 187 6.28 -12.06 18.79
N ARG A 188 6.94 -12.34 19.91
CA ARG A 188 8.18 -11.66 20.33
C ARG A 188 9.33 -11.93 19.37
N ILE A 189 9.41 -13.10 18.76
CA ILE A 189 10.42 -13.42 17.74
C ILE A 189 10.18 -12.61 16.46
N ILE A 190 8.95 -12.54 15.95
CA ILE A 190 8.62 -11.75 14.75
C ILE A 190 8.86 -10.26 15.00
N MET A 191 8.43 -9.72 16.15
CA MET A 191 8.68 -8.34 16.52
C MET A 191 10.18 -8.04 16.62
N TYR A 192 10.98 -8.93 17.22
CA TYR A 192 12.44 -8.80 17.24
C TYR A 192 13.06 -8.79 15.86
N MET A 193 12.65 -9.70 14.97
CA MET A 193 13.19 -9.76 13.61
C MET A 193 12.90 -8.46 12.86
N TYR A 194 11.72 -7.88 13.05
CA TYR A 194 11.39 -6.58 12.49
C TYR A 194 12.25 -5.46 13.10
N THR A 195 12.35 -5.36 14.42
CA THR A 195 13.20 -4.37 15.09
C THR A 195 14.67 -4.48 14.68
N ARG A 196 15.19 -5.70 14.50
CA ARG A 196 16.60 -5.94 14.19
C ARG A 196 16.95 -5.75 12.71
N TYR A 197 16.06 -6.16 11.80
CA TYR A 197 16.35 -6.22 10.35
C TYR A 197 15.47 -5.30 9.50
N GLY A 198 14.57 -4.53 10.13
CA GLY A 198 13.78 -3.49 9.50
C GLY A 198 12.96 -4.00 8.31
N THR A 199 13.08 -3.31 7.18
CA THR A 199 12.31 -3.58 5.95
C THR A 199 12.53 -4.97 5.35
N GLN A 200 13.60 -5.68 5.74
CA GLN A 200 13.81 -7.06 5.32
C GLN A 200 12.80 -8.02 5.98
N CYS A 201 12.39 -7.73 7.21
CA CYS A 201 11.58 -8.61 8.06
C CYS A 201 10.28 -7.93 8.50
N LEU A 202 9.52 -7.36 7.55
CA LEU A 202 8.25 -6.71 7.88
C LEU A 202 7.24 -7.74 8.44
N PRO A 203 6.58 -7.47 9.58
CA PRO A 203 5.66 -8.41 10.23
C PRO A 203 4.56 -8.97 9.32
N TYR A 204 3.97 -8.14 8.44
CA TYR A 204 2.92 -8.57 7.52
C TYR A 204 3.40 -9.57 6.45
N PHE A 205 4.72 -9.75 6.27
CA PHE A 205 5.24 -10.85 5.46
C PHE A 205 4.99 -12.20 6.13
N ALA A 206 5.15 -12.31 7.45
CA ALA A 206 5.07 -13.55 8.21
C ALA A 206 3.72 -13.76 8.90
N VAL A 207 2.88 -12.73 9.02
CA VAL A 207 1.63 -12.77 9.79
C VAL A 207 0.46 -12.23 8.97
N SER A 208 -0.69 -12.87 9.08
CA SER A 208 -1.97 -12.42 8.54
C SER A 208 -2.80 -11.81 9.65
N GLY A 209 -3.24 -10.57 9.46
CA GLY A 209 -4.06 -9.85 10.43
C GLY A 209 -4.25 -8.40 10.02
N THR A 210 -4.87 -7.62 10.91
CA THR A 210 -5.05 -6.18 10.72
C THR A 210 -3.75 -5.45 10.98
N THR A 211 -3.43 -4.48 10.13
CA THR A 211 -2.28 -3.59 10.30
C THR A 211 -2.48 -2.67 11.49
N ASN A 212 -1.42 -2.45 12.26
CA ASN A 212 -1.42 -1.56 13.39
C ASN A 212 -1.56 -0.08 12.95
N SER A 213 -2.19 0.73 13.79
CA SER A 213 -2.47 2.12 13.47
C SER A 213 -1.32 3.10 13.72
N ILE A 214 -0.37 2.74 14.59
CA ILE A 214 0.86 3.52 14.83
C ILE A 214 1.90 3.18 13.77
N ASP A 215 2.02 1.90 13.43
CA ASP A 215 2.95 1.40 12.42
C ASP A 215 2.23 0.49 11.41
N PRO A 216 2.00 0.96 10.17
CA PRO A 216 1.28 0.17 9.16
C PRO A 216 2.04 -1.10 8.73
N ASN A 217 3.32 -1.24 9.09
CA ASN A 217 4.08 -2.47 8.82
C ASN A 217 3.89 -3.54 9.91
N MET A 218 3.39 -3.16 11.08
CA MET A 218 3.11 -4.05 12.20
C MET A 218 1.70 -4.64 12.09
N ILE A 219 1.48 -5.80 12.72
CA ILE A 219 0.19 -6.52 12.75
C ILE A 219 -0.30 -6.63 14.19
N ASP A 220 -1.54 -6.20 14.46
CA ASP A 220 -2.11 -6.15 15.82
C ASP A 220 -2.18 -7.51 16.52
N LEU A 221 -2.33 -8.60 15.75
CA LEU A 221 -2.34 -9.97 16.28
C LEU A 221 -1.06 -10.31 17.08
N LEU A 222 0.08 -9.73 16.72
CA LEU A 222 1.33 -9.93 17.45
C LEU A 222 1.29 -9.29 18.84
N LEU A 223 0.63 -8.12 18.95
CA LEU A 223 0.46 -7.42 20.23
C LEU A 223 -0.53 -8.18 21.12
N GLU A 224 -1.62 -8.69 20.53
CA GLU A 224 -2.58 -9.56 21.22
C GLU A 224 -1.89 -10.81 21.78
N TRP A 225 -1.15 -11.55 20.95
CA TRP A 225 -0.43 -12.75 21.39
C TRP A 225 0.63 -12.45 22.44
N ASN A 226 1.37 -11.34 22.31
CA ASN A 226 2.35 -10.93 23.29
C ASN A 226 1.74 -10.59 24.66
N ALA A 227 0.48 -10.11 24.69
CA ALA A 227 -0.24 -9.83 25.93
C ALA A 227 -0.92 -11.08 26.51
N GLU A 228 -1.45 -11.97 25.66
CA GLU A 228 -2.15 -13.19 26.07
C GLU A 228 -1.23 -14.29 26.61
N ASP A 229 0.00 -14.36 26.12
CA ASP A 229 0.99 -15.39 26.44
C ASP A 229 2.26 -14.75 27.01
N PRO A 230 2.37 -14.66 28.35
CA PRO A 230 3.50 -14.07 29.06
C PRO A 230 4.85 -14.71 28.72
N VAL A 231 5.93 -14.07 29.14
CA VAL A 231 7.27 -14.61 28.86
C VAL A 231 7.50 -15.90 29.65
N SER A 232 7.93 -16.94 28.94
CA SER A 232 8.25 -18.23 29.55
C SER A 232 9.68 -18.28 30.07
N LEU A 233 9.96 -19.23 30.97
CA LEU A 233 11.32 -19.47 31.46
C LEU A 233 12.30 -19.88 30.35
N ILE A 234 11.81 -20.57 29.32
CA ILE A 234 12.62 -20.98 28.17
C ILE A 234 13.08 -19.75 27.39
N GLU A 235 12.19 -18.79 27.18
CA GLU A 235 12.53 -17.51 26.56
C GLU A 235 13.54 -16.72 27.41
N ASP A 236 13.38 -16.68 28.73
CA ASP A 236 14.34 -16.03 29.64
C ASP A 236 15.73 -16.65 29.54
N ASN A 237 15.82 -17.98 29.57
CA ASN A 237 17.07 -18.72 29.45
C ASN A 237 17.74 -18.45 28.10
N ARG A 238 16.96 -18.49 27.03
CA ARG A 238 17.40 -18.19 25.67
C ARG A 238 17.94 -16.77 25.53
N ASN A 239 17.16 -15.79 26.00
CA ASN A 239 17.52 -14.39 25.86
C ASN A 239 18.75 -14.04 26.69
N THR A 240 18.86 -14.64 27.89
CA THR A 240 20.02 -14.51 28.75
C THR A 240 21.26 -15.15 28.15
N PHE A 241 21.14 -16.36 27.61
CA PHE A 241 22.24 -17.04 26.95
C PHE A 241 22.78 -16.22 25.77
N HIS A 242 21.91 -15.76 24.86
CA HIS A 242 22.33 -15.00 23.69
C HIS A 242 22.88 -13.61 24.02
N GLY A 243 22.44 -12.98 25.11
CA GLY A 243 22.95 -11.69 25.56
C GLY A 243 24.33 -11.74 26.24
N ASP A 244 24.77 -12.90 26.71
CA ASP A 244 26.04 -13.06 27.41
C ASP A 244 27.13 -13.66 26.53
N LEU A 245 28.05 -12.81 26.06
CA LEU A 245 29.20 -13.19 25.23
C LEU A 245 30.22 -14.09 25.96
N SER A 246 30.07 -14.36 27.26
CA SER A 246 30.83 -15.40 27.94
C SER A 246 30.47 -16.81 27.44
N ASN A 247 29.25 -16.96 26.89
CA ASN A 247 28.81 -18.19 26.25
C ASN A 247 29.37 -18.30 24.82
N THR A 248 29.95 -19.45 24.49
CA THR A 248 30.61 -19.69 23.18
C THR A 248 29.68 -19.49 21.97
N TYR A 249 28.39 -19.78 22.12
CA TYR A 249 27.39 -19.70 21.05
C TYR A 249 26.34 -18.59 21.29
N ALA A 250 26.71 -17.53 22.00
CA ALA A 250 25.87 -16.33 22.16
C ALA A 250 26.07 -15.33 21.02
N GLN A 251 25.12 -14.40 20.85
CA GLN A 251 25.16 -13.38 19.79
C GLN A 251 25.62 -12.00 20.28
N GLY A 252 25.49 -11.77 21.59
CA GLY A 252 25.74 -10.51 22.27
C GLY A 252 24.52 -9.60 22.37
N ASN A 253 23.51 -9.78 21.52
CA ASN A 253 22.25 -9.06 21.60
C ASN A 253 21.13 -9.90 22.22
N ARG A 254 20.17 -9.18 22.77
CA ARG A 254 18.94 -9.67 23.40
C ARG A 254 17.72 -9.27 22.59
N ASN A 255 16.66 -10.06 22.68
CA ASN A 255 15.31 -9.69 22.26
C ASN A 255 14.67 -8.80 23.35
N PRO A 256 14.46 -7.49 23.08
CA PRO A 256 13.91 -6.58 24.08
C PRO A 256 12.49 -6.94 24.51
N PHE A 257 11.70 -7.57 23.63
CA PHE A 257 10.34 -7.95 23.94
C PHE A 257 10.25 -9.18 24.85
N ILE A 258 11.35 -9.95 25.01
CA ILE A 258 11.46 -10.95 26.07
C ILE A 258 11.86 -10.28 27.38
N ASP A 259 12.86 -9.38 27.36
CA ASP A 259 13.30 -8.68 28.58
C ASP A 259 12.18 -7.83 29.20
N ASN A 260 11.32 -7.23 28.37
CA ASN A 260 10.07 -6.62 28.79
C ASN A 260 9.02 -6.57 27.65
N PRO A 261 8.01 -7.46 27.65
CA PRO A 261 6.93 -7.49 26.66
C PRO A 261 6.20 -6.16 26.50
N TYR A 262 6.07 -5.41 27.60
CA TYR A 262 5.41 -4.11 27.61
C TYR A 262 6.09 -3.05 26.71
N LEU A 263 7.35 -3.24 26.32
CA LEU A 263 7.98 -2.37 25.31
C LEU A 263 7.21 -2.39 23.98
N ALA A 264 6.63 -3.53 23.59
CA ALA A 264 5.78 -3.60 22.41
C ALA A 264 4.53 -2.72 22.57
N THR A 265 3.94 -2.69 23.77
CA THR A 265 2.79 -1.82 24.08
C THR A 265 3.17 -0.34 23.99
N VAL A 266 4.34 0.06 24.50
CA VAL A 266 4.79 1.46 24.43
C VAL A 266 5.08 1.92 22.99
N ILE A 267 5.46 0.98 22.12
CA ILE A 267 5.76 1.27 20.71
C ILE A 267 4.50 1.25 19.85
N TRP A 268 3.74 0.16 19.89
CA TRP A 268 2.65 -0.08 18.94
C TRP A 268 1.25 -0.05 19.57
N GLY A 269 1.14 0.16 20.89
CA GLY A 269 -0.12 0.09 21.60
C GLY A 269 -0.60 -1.36 21.76
N GLY A 270 -1.92 -1.55 21.70
CA GLY A 270 -2.61 -2.79 22.03
C GLY A 270 -2.84 -2.97 23.53
N THR A 271 -3.48 -4.09 23.87
CA THR A 271 -3.64 -4.50 25.28
C THR A 271 -2.27 -4.54 25.96
N PRO A 272 -2.12 -3.94 27.17
CA PRO A 272 -0.85 -3.98 27.87
C PRO A 272 -0.34 -5.39 28.10
N ALA A 273 0.81 -5.69 27.53
CA ALA A 273 1.54 -6.91 27.84
C ALA A 273 2.15 -6.84 29.25
N GLU A 274 2.69 -7.95 29.73
CA GLU A 274 3.39 -8.00 31.01
C GLU A 274 4.53 -6.95 31.06
N ASN A 275 4.49 -6.07 32.07
CA ASN A 275 5.57 -5.14 32.39
C ASN A 275 6.49 -5.74 33.43
N ARG A 276 7.73 -6.00 33.04
CA ARG A 276 8.75 -6.63 33.88
C ARG A 276 9.69 -5.61 34.55
N TRP A 277 9.57 -4.32 34.23
CA TRP A 277 10.50 -3.25 34.65
C TRP A 277 9.84 -2.17 35.52
N GLY A 278 8.80 -2.53 36.25
CA GLY A 278 8.07 -1.62 37.13
C GLY A 278 6.70 -2.16 37.51
N GLU A 279 5.82 -1.26 37.94
CA GLU A 279 4.43 -1.59 38.21
C GLU A 279 3.69 -1.92 36.90
N GLN A 280 2.82 -2.93 36.96
CA GLN A 280 1.98 -3.30 35.84
C GLN A 280 0.95 -2.17 35.60
N PRO A 281 0.90 -1.55 34.42
CA PRO A 281 -0.14 -0.58 34.11
C PRO A 281 -1.49 -1.28 34.05
N GLU A 282 -2.53 -0.66 34.60
CA GLU A 282 -3.89 -1.17 34.45
C GLU A 282 -4.26 -1.16 32.95
N ALA A 283 -4.94 -2.23 32.51
CA ALA A 283 -5.43 -2.30 31.15
C ALA A 283 -6.49 -1.21 30.95
N ASP A 284 -6.29 -0.37 29.95
CA ASP A 284 -7.31 0.56 29.51
C ASP A 284 -8.44 -0.23 28.84
N THR A 285 -9.66 -0.05 29.34
CA THR A 285 -10.87 -0.74 28.87
C THR A 285 -11.95 0.24 28.43
N VAL A 286 -11.66 1.53 28.48
CA VAL A 286 -12.62 2.57 28.14
C VAL A 286 -12.42 2.91 26.67
N ALA A 287 -13.44 2.68 25.86
CA ALA A 287 -13.37 3.04 24.44
C ALA A 287 -13.47 4.57 24.26
N PRO A 288 -12.82 5.12 23.22
CA PRO A 288 -13.04 6.50 22.83
C PRO A 288 -14.51 6.82 22.60
N THR A 289 -14.88 8.09 22.77
CA THR A 289 -16.20 8.57 22.35
C THR A 289 -16.37 8.41 20.83
N VAL A 290 -17.59 8.14 20.37
CA VAL A 290 -17.91 8.05 18.93
C VAL A 290 -17.59 9.39 18.24
N PRO A 291 -16.89 9.40 17.08
CA PRO A 291 -16.70 10.62 16.30
C PRO A 291 -18.07 11.20 15.90
N THR A 292 -18.25 12.51 16.07
CA THR A 292 -19.55 13.17 15.76
C THR A 292 -19.43 14.19 14.65
N GLY A 293 -20.56 14.56 14.03
CA GLY A 293 -20.58 15.58 12.98
C GLY A 293 -19.74 15.22 11.75
N LEU A 294 -19.74 13.94 11.36
CA LEU A 294 -19.16 13.52 10.09
C LEU A 294 -19.88 14.23 8.93
N VAL A 295 -19.10 14.87 8.05
CA VAL A 295 -19.57 15.53 6.85
C VAL A 295 -18.72 15.09 5.67
N ALA A 296 -19.36 14.56 4.64
CA ALA A 296 -18.78 14.29 3.33
C ALA A 296 -19.02 15.50 2.40
N SER A 297 -17.96 16.02 1.80
CA SER A 297 -17.98 17.29 1.06
C SER A 297 -16.99 17.30 -0.10
N ASN A 298 -17.04 18.37 -0.89
CA ASN A 298 -16.15 18.59 -2.04
C ASN A 298 -15.97 17.37 -2.96
N PRO A 299 -17.02 16.63 -3.34
CA PRO A 299 -16.85 15.50 -4.25
C PRO A 299 -16.20 15.98 -5.57
N THR A 300 -15.17 15.28 -6.02
CA THR A 300 -14.66 15.32 -7.41
C THR A 300 -15.22 14.12 -8.18
N GLU A 301 -14.69 13.86 -9.37
CA GLU A 301 -14.99 12.62 -10.09
C GLU A 301 -14.49 11.36 -9.37
N ASP A 302 -13.46 11.49 -8.54
CA ASP A 302 -12.71 10.37 -7.97
C ASP A 302 -12.32 10.53 -6.48
N THR A 303 -12.69 11.64 -5.85
CA THR A 303 -12.37 11.93 -4.45
C THR A 303 -13.54 12.54 -3.69
N VAL A 304 -13.54 12.40 -2.36
CA VAL A 304 -14.48 13.04 -1.43
C VAL A 304 -13.71 13.45 -0.17
N ASP A 305 -13.92 14.68 0.29
CA ASP A 305 -13.36 15.17 1.55
C ASP A 305 -14.29 14.85 2.73
N LEU A 306 -13.75 14.23 3.76
CA LEU A 306 -14.42 13.96 5.03
C LEU A 306 -13.92 14.93 6.10
N THR A 307 -14.84 15.41 6.93
CA THR A 307 -14.53 16.17 8.15
C THR A 307 -15.37 15.65 9.30
N TRP A 308 -14.84 15.65 10.53
CA TRP A 308 -15.58 15.22 11.72
C TRP A 308 -15.10 15.95 12.97
N THR A 309 -15.92 15.90 14.02
CA THR A 309 -15.55 16.37 15.36
C THR A 309 -14.74 15.30 16.07
N ALA A 310 -13.60 15.71 16.63
CA ALA A 310 -12.69 14.82 17.33
C ALA A 310 -13.37 14.09 18.50
N SER A 311 -13.05 12.80 18.61
CA SER A 311 -13.31 11.97 19.78
C SER A 311 -12.42 12.38 20.95
N THR A 312 -12.90 12.12 22.16
CA THR A 312 -12.12 12.14 23.39
C THR A 312 -12.01 10.75 23.97
N ASP A 313 -10.99 10.55 24.79
CA ASP A 313 -10.69 9.32 25.50
C ASP A 313 -10.09 9.69 26.86
N ASP A 314 -10.13 8.79 27.85
CA ASP A 314 -9.53 9.02 29.17
C ASP A 314 -8.01 8.93 29.14
N THR A 315 -7.44 8.15 28.21
CA THR A 315 -6.00 8.12 27.95
C THR A 315 -5.65 8.97 26.72
N ALA A 316 -6.01 8.50 25.53
CA ALA A 316 -5.75 9.18 24.26
C ALA A 316 -6.42 8.48 23.07
N VAL A 317 -6.98 9.28 22.15
CA VAL A 317 -7.33 8.78 20.82
C VAL A 317 -6.07 8.68 19.97
N VAL A 318 -5.76 7.49 19.49
CA VAL A 318 -4.54 7.21 18.71
C VAL A 318 -4.83 7.14 17.21
N THR A 319 -6.01 6.70 16.79
CA THR A 319 -6.34 6.61 15.37
C THR A 319 -7.83 6.80 15.08
N TYR A 320 -8.13 7.23 13.86
CA TYR A 320 -9.46 7.09 13.27
C TYR A 320 -9.41 6.08 12.12
N ILE A 321 -10.40 5.19 12.05
CA ILE A 321 -10.59 4.24 10.95
C ILE A 321 -11.73 4.73 10.06
N ILE A 322 -11.46 4.88 8.76
CA ILE A 322 -12.41 5.32 7.74
C ILE A 322 -12.95 4.11 7.00
N TYR A 323 -14.28 4.06 6.84
CA TYR A 323 -14.99 3.04 6.07
C TYR A 323 -15.72 3.68 4.88
N VAL A 324 -15.71 2.97 3.75
CA VAL A 324 -16.45 3.30 2.52
C VAL A 324 -17.37 2.12 2.21
N ASP A 325 -18.67 2.37 2.12
CA ASP A 325 -19.72 1.35 1.93
C ASP A 325 -19.66 0.19 2.94
N GLY A 326 -19.26 0.51 4.18
CA GLY A 326 -19.11 -0.45 5.27
C GLY A 326 -17.82 -1.28 5.20
N VAL A 327 -16.99 -1.10 4.19
CA VAL A 327 -15.67 -1.73 4.06
C VAL A 327 -14.60 -0.79 4.60
N LEU A 328 -13.64 -1.32 5.37
CA LEU A 328 -12.49 -0.53 5.85
C LEU A 328 -11.70 -0.02 4.65
N TYR A 329 -11.54 1.30 4.55
CA TYR A 329 -10.76 1.96 3.51
C TYR A 329 -9.33 2.19 3.98
N THR A 330 -9.15 2.87 5.12
CA THR A 330 -7.83 3.14 5.71
C THR A 330 -7.95 3.66 7.15
N SER A 331 -6.83 3.93 7.80
CA SER A 331 -6.73 4.64 9.08
C SER A 331 -5.92 5.93 8.96
N THR A 332 -6.12 6.85 9.90
CA THR A 332 -5.36 8.09 10.01
C THR A 332 -5.05 8.42 11.48
N SER A 333 -4.19 9.40 11.72
CA SER A 333 -3.78 9.82 13.07
C SER A 333 -4.99 10.19 13.95
N GLY A 334 -4.94 9.88 15.24
CA GLY A 334 -5.96 10.24 16.24
C GLY A 334 -6.11 11.74 16.48
N THR A 335 -5.19 12.56 15.96
CA THR A 335 -5.32 14.02 15.93
C THR A 335 -5.96 14.56 14.66
N ALA A 336 -6.17 13.72 13.64
CA ALA A 336 -6.82 14.13 12.40
C ALA A 336 -8.32 14.35 12.63
N THR A 337 -8.85 15.39 11.99
CA THR A 337 -10.31 15.68 11.97
C THR A 337 -10.82 15.83 10.54
N THR A 338 -9.97 15.50 9.56
CA THR A 338 -10.21 15.63 8.14
C THR A 338 -9.48 14.52 7.39
N PHE A 339 -10.06 14.02 6.30
CA PHE A 339 -9.42 13.02 5.43
C PHE A 339 -10.00 13.06 4.02
N THR A 340 -9.17 12.93 2.97
CA THR A 340 -9.65 12.86 1.58
C THR A 340 -9.64 11.40 1.11
N VAL A 341 -10.82 10.86 0.83
CA VAL A 341 -10.97 9.54 0.21
C VAL A 341 -10.72 9.68 -1.29
N THR A 342 -9.94 8.77 -1.88
CA THR A 342 -9.49 8.85 -3.28
C THR A 342 -9.76 7.53 -4.01
N GLY A 343 -9.69 7.54 -5.34
CA GLY A 343 -9.86 6.34 -6.16
C GLY A 343 -11.32 5.85 -6.20
N LEU A 344 -12.27 6.77 -6.07
CA LEU A 344 -13.69 6.51 -6.17
C LEU A 344 -14.12 6.50 -7.64
N ASP A 345 -15.09 5.68 -7.99
CA ASP A 345 -15.72 5.73 -9.31
C ASP A 345 -16.58 7.00 -9.46
N PRO A 346 -16.61 7.63 -10.66
CA PRO A 346 -17.49 8.77 -10.93
C PRO A 346 -18.98 8.41 -10.89
N GLU A 347 -19.82 9.43 -10.70
CA GLU A 347 -21.30 9.29 -10.58
C GLU A 347 -21.79 8.23 -9.59
N THR A 348 -20.96 7.86 -8.63
CA THR A 348 -21.22 6.78 -7.68
C THR A 348 -21.47 7.37 -6.29
N THR A 349 -22.53 6.88 -5.64
CA THR A 349 -22.86 7.31 -4.27
C THR A 349 -22.20 6.37 -3.28
N TYR A 350 -21.41 6.95 -2.39
CA TYR A 350 -20.70 6.23 -1.34
C TYR A 350 -21.26 6.60 0.04
N VAL A 351 -21.26 5.63 0.94
CA VAL A 351 -21.60 5.80 2.35
C VAL A 351 -20.32 5.80 3.18
N PHE A 352 -20.09 6.87 3.95
CA PHE A 352 -18.90 7.02 4.78
C PHE A 352 -19.24 6.91 6.26
N THR A 353 -18.38 6.21 7.01
CA THR A 353 -18.40 6.22 8.48
C THR A 353 -16.98 6.29 9.02
N VAL A 354 -16.83 6.84 10.22
CA VAL A 354 -15.54 6.95 10.92
C VAL A 354 -15.71 6.42 12.35
N LEU A 355 -14.75 5.67 12.86
CA LEU A 355 -14.64 5.34 14.28
C LEU A 355 -13.28 5.73 14.82
N ALA A 356 -13.20 6.01 16.12
CA ALA A 356 -11.97 6.23 16.85
C ALA A 356 -11.50 4.95 17.58
N LYS A 357 -10.18 4.78 17.66
CA LYS A 357 -9.50 3.82 18.55
C LYS A 357 -8.45 4.50 19.42
N ASP A 358 -8.23 3.96 20.61
CA ASP A 358 -7.19 4.37 21.54
C ASP A 358 -5.89 3.55 21.37
N ALA A 359 -4.93 3.78 22.27
CA ALA A 359 -3.69 3.02 22.32
C ALA A 359 -3.89 1.56 22.76
N ALA A 360 -4.95 1.24 23.50
CA ALA A 360 -5.24 -0.11 23.99
C ALA A 360 -6.07 -0.96 23.03
N ASN A 361 -6.33 -0.43 21.83
CA ASN A 361 -7.16 -1.01 20.77
C ASN A 361 -8.67 -1.06 21.11
N ASN A 362 -9.12 -0.34 22.14
CA ASN A 362 -10.55 -0.14 22.38
C ASN A 362 -11.14 0.71 21.25
N SER A 363 -12.30 0.29 20.75
CA SER A 363 -12.94 0.91 19.60
C SER A 363 -14.25 1.57 19.99
N SER A 364 -14.44 2.82 19.58
CA SER A 364 -15.76 3.44 19.59
C SER A 364 -16.70 2.76 18.59
N ALA A 365 -18.01 2.96 18.75
CA ALA A 365 -18.94 2.67 17.67
C ALA A 365 -18.66 3.58 16.45
N GLN A 366 -19.07 3.15 15.26
CA GLN A 366 -19.01 4.01 14.07
C GLN A 366 -19.90 5.26 14.23
N SER A 367 -19.44 6.37 13.67
CA SER A 367 -20.21 7.61 13.57
C SER A 367 -21.55 7.38 12.86
N THR A 368 -22.47 8.33 13.00
CA THR A 368 -23.57 8.43 12.04
C THR A 368 -22.99 8.56 10.63
N SER A 369 -23.52 7.80 9.68
CA SER A 369 -23.05 7.83 8.29
C SER A 369 -23.39 9.14 7.60
N ASP A 370 -22.51 9.59 6.71
CA ASP A 370 -22.85 10.60 5.71
C ASP A 370 -22.60 10.06 4.30
N THR A 371 -23.25 10.64 3.31
CA THR A 371 -23.17 10.17 1.92
C THR A 371 -22.75 11.28 0.98
N ALA A 372 -21.88 10.97 0.03
CA ALA A 372 -21.60 11.85 -1.09
C ALA A 372 -21.67 11.07 -2.39
N THR A 373 -22.15 11.75 -3.44
CA THR A 373 -22.09 11.26 -4.82
C THR A 373 -20.94 11.95 -5.51
N THR A 374 -19.99 11.18 -6.03
CA THR A 374 -18.92 11.72 -6.87
C THR A 374 -19.53 12.44 -8.07
N LEU A 375 -18.83 13.48 -8.54
CA LEU A 375 -19.29 14.21 -9.72
C LEU A 375 -19.24 13.31 -10.95
N ALA A 376 -19.96 13.73 -11.98
CA ALA A 376 -19.74 13.18 -13.30
C ALA A 376 -18.25 13.25 -13.60
N GLY A 377 -17.69 12.09 -13.96
CA GLY A 377 -16.38 12.03 -14.55
C GLY A 377 -16.37 13.01 -15.71
N THR A 378 -15.32 13.81 -15.80
CA THR A 378 -15.08 14.53 -17.04
C THR A 378 -15.01 13.44 -18.11
N PRO A 379 -15.91 13.40 -19.12
CA PRO A 379 -15.66 12.55 -20.29
C PRO A 379 -14.29 13.00 -20.76
N ALA A 380 -13.28 12.12 -20.70
CA ALA A 380 -11.87 12.48 -20.81
C ALA A 380 -11.71 13.48 -21.94
N GLY A 381 -11.65 14.76 -21.57
CA GLY A 381 -11.85 15.87 -22.48
C GLY A 381 -10.52 16.14 -23.12
N THR A 382 -10.21 15.33 -24.12
CA THR A 382 -9.37 15.62 -25.28
C THR A 382 -8.55 16.91 -25.18
N SER A 383 -7.34 16.79 -24.65
CA SER A 383 -6.22 17.02 -25.56
C SER A 383 -5.62 15.66 -25.87
N CYS A 384 -6.37 14.84 -26.61
CA CYS A 384 -5.75 13.76 -27.33
C CYS A 384 -4.73 14.43 -28.27
N ILE A 385 -3.46 14.06 -28.15
CA ILE A 385 -2.50 14.35 -29.21
C ILE A 385 -2.77 13.26 -30.27
N ASN A 386 -3.66 13.56 -31.21
CA ASN A 386 -4.00 12.65 -32.31
C ASN A 386 -3.25 13.07 -33.57
N PRO A 387 -2.36 12.23 -34.12
CA PRO A 387 -1.89 10.96 -33.58
C PRO A 387 -0.79 11.13 -32.52
N VAL A 388 -0.53 10.07 -31.76
CA VAL A 388 0.74 9.93 -31.05
C VAL A 388 1.72 9.24 -31.97
N GLU A 389 2.89 9.84 -32.17
CA GLU A 389 3.94 9.35 -33.06
C GLU A 389 5.28 9.28 -32.33
N GLN A 390 5.97 8.14 -32.44
CA GLN A 390 7.34 7.96 -31.99
C GLN A 390 8.20 7.45 -33.16
N ASP A 391 9.08 8.33 -33.63
CA ASP A 391 10.05 8.13 -34.72
C ASP A 391 11.45 7.72 -34.22
N PHE A 392 11.63 7.67 -32.90
CA PHE A 392 12.86 7.31 -32.20
C PHE A 392 14.07 8.21 -32.50
N GLU A 393 13.87 9.35 -33.15
CA GLU A 393 14.99 10.22 -33.56
C GLU A 393 15.63 10.92 -32.34
N LEU A 394 14.88 11.09 -31.25
CA LEU A 394 15.34 11.64 -29.97
C LEU A 394 16.01 10.61 -29.02
N MET A 395 16.16 9.36 -29.43
CA MET A 395 16.85 8.33 -28.63
C MET A 395 18.31 8.72 -28.29
N PRO A 396 18.90 8.17 -27.22
CA PRO A 396 20.30 8.42 -26.86
C PRO A 396 21.28 8.02 -27.97
N ALA A 397 22.51 8.52 -27.93
CA ALA A 397 23.54 8.24 -28.93
C ALA A 397 23.69 6.73 -29.24
N ASN A 398 24.09 6.43 -30.48
CA ASN A 398 24.24 5.05 -30.96
C ASN A 398 25.10 4.22 -30.01
N SER A 399 24.54 3.13 -29.51
CA SER A 399 25.20 2.20 -28.62
C SER A 399 24.86 0.78 -29.02
N SER A 400 25.89 -0.05 -29.19
CA SER A 400 25.78 -1.46 -29.57
C SER A 400 25.61 -2.42 -28.39
N SER A 401 25.60 -1.90 -27.16
CA SER A 401 25.34 -2.67 -25.94
C SER A 401 23.85 -2.69 -25.60
N TYR A 402 23.39 -3.80 -25.03
CA TYR A 402 22.04 -3.89 -24.47
C TYR A 402 22.03 -3.38 -23.04
N SER A 403 21.25 -2.34 -22.78
CA SER A 403 21.03 -1.79 -21.44
C SER A 403 19.65 -1.15 -21.37
N SER A 404 19.26 -0.64 -20.19
CA SER A 404 18.12 0.26 -20.11
C SER A 404 18.43 1.56 -20.86
N ARG A 405 17.46 2.06 -21.61
CA ARG A 405 17.50 3.31 -22.37
C ARG A 405 16.28 4.13 -22.00
N ALA A 406 16.48 5.43 -21.81
CA ALA A 406 15.41 6.38 -21.63
C ALA A 406 15.66 7.60 -22.53
N TRP A 407 14.60 8.17 -23.07
CA TRP A 407 14.64 9.44 -23.78
C TRP A 407 13.31 10.16 -23.62
N THR A 408 13.33 11.48 -23.75
CA THR A 408 12.15 12.31 -23.59
C THR A 408 11.82 12.99 -24.90
N ASP A 409 10.56 12.95 -25.29
CA ASP A 409 10.01 13.70 -26.41
C ASP A 409 8.82 14.59 -25.95
N SER A 410 8.00 15.05 -26.88
CA SER A 410 6.82 15.88 -26.57
C SER A 410 5.71 15.15 -25.79
N TYR A 411 5.75 13.82 -25.74
CA TYR A 411 4.75 12.98 -25.07
C TYR A 411 5.20 12.54 -23.67
N GLY A 412 6.50 12.62 -23.37
CA GLY A 412 7.06 12.30 -22.05
C GLY A 412 8.29 11.40 -22.17
N GLU A 413 8.63 10.74 -21.06
CA GLU A 413 9.77 9.83 -21.02
C GLU A 413 9.41 8.42 -21.51
N TRP A 414 10.06 8.00 -22.58
CA TRP A 414 10.05 6.64 -23.09
C TRP A 414 11.14 5.82 -22.42
N ASN A 415 10.83 4.56 -22.15
CA ASN A 415 11.74 3.63 -21.50
C ASN A 415 11.85 2.33 -22.29
N ALA A 416 13.06 1.86 -22.55
CA ALA A 416 13.32 0.56 -23.16
C ALA A 416 14.31 -0.26 -22.33
N LEU A 417 13.94 -1.47 -21.94
CA LEU A 417 14.82 -2.39 -21.21
C LEU A 417 15.52 -3.34 -22.18
N LYS A 418 16.77 -3.69 -21.85
CA LYS A 418 17.65 -4.53 -22.69
C LYS A 418 17.63 -4.11 -24.16
N ALA A 419 17.88 -2.82 -24.38
CA ALA A 419 17.81 -2.22 -25.69
C ALA A 419 19.13 -1.58 -26.14
N ARG A 420 19.30 -1.53 -27.46
CA ARG A 420 20.41 -0.86 -28.15
C ARG A 420 19.87 0.11 -29.20
N THR A 421 20.67 1.11 -29.58
CA THR A 421 20.22 2.31 -30.31
C THR A 421 20.98 2.57 -31.61
N ASP A 422 21.72 1.58 -32.12
CA ASP A 422 22.65 1.70 -33.25
C ASP A 422 22.16 0.98 -34.53
N GLN A 423 20.86 0.69 -34.65
CA GLN A 423 20.27 0.12 -35.86
C GLN A 423 19.28 1.10 -36.50
N ASN A 424 18.90 0.81 -37.74
CA ASN A 424 17.91 1.58 -38.50
C ASN A 424 16.95 0.64 -39.23
N ILE A 425 15.72 1.11 -39.46
CA ILE A 425 14.78 0.53 -40.42
C ILE A 425 14.59 1.56 -41.52
N ASN A 426 14.78 1.18 -42.78
CA ASN A 426 14.64 2.07 -43.95
C ASN A 426 15.41 3.40 -43.85
N GLY A 427 16.51 3.44 -43.10
CA GLY A 427 17.34 4.63 -42.91
C GLY A 427 16.92 5.57 -41.77
N SER A 428 15.84 5.28 -41.03
CA SER A 428 15.46 5.97 -39.79
C SER A 428 15.87 5.15 -38.56
N ARG A 429 16.14 5.83 -37.44
CA ARG A 429 16.68 5.18 -36.24
C ARG A 429 15.65 4.21 -35.66
N ALA A 430 16.09 3.00 -35.29
CA ALA A 430 15.19 2.01 -34.69
C ALA A 430 15.71 1.57 -33.32
N ILE A 431 14.82 1.51 -32.33
CA ILE A 431 15.12 0.90 -31.04
C ILE A 431 15.16 -0.62 -31.23
N VAL A 432 16.19 -1.29 -30.72
CA VAL A 432 16.27 -2.75 -30.80
C VAL A 432 16.17 -3.34 -29.40
N ILE A 433 15.09 -4.08 -29.14
CA ILE A 433 14.93 -4.86 -27.91
C ILE A 433 15.45 -6.29 -28.09
N ASP A 434 16.06 -6.84 -27.04
CA ASP A 434 16.61 -8.20 -27.03
C ASP A 434 15.64 -9.19 -26.37
N THR A 435 15.07 -10.11 -27.16
CA THR A 435 14.11 -11.14 -26.69
C THR A 435 14.70 -12.56 -26.68
N ARG A 436 16.00 -12.73 -26.97
CA ARG A 436 16.63 -14.05 -27.22
C ARG A 436 16.80 -15.00 -26.02
N THR A 437 16.72 -14.48 -24.81
CA THR A 437 16.85 -15.25 -23.55
C THR A 437 15.68 -14.81 -22.68
N ASN A 438 15.10 -15.68 -21.85
CA ASN A 438 13.96 -15.49 -20.91
C ASN A 438 14.02 -14.18 -20.08
N THR A 439 14.06 -13.04 -20.74
CA THR A 439 14.55 -11.77 -20.23
C THR A 439 13.85 -10.66 -20.98
N GLU A 440 13.41 -9.70 -20.19
CA GLU A 440 12.28 -8.82 -20.47
C GLU A 440 12.67 -7.61 -21.32
N GLY A 441 13.20 -7.86 -22.53
CA GLY A 441 13.34 -6.80 -23.52
C GLY A 441 11.96 -6.18 -23.78
N ARG A 442 11.78 -4.90 -23.42
CA ARG A 442 10.49 -4.22 -23.52
C ARG A 442 10.66 -2.76 -23.90
N LEU A 443 9.71 -2.22 -24.65
CA LEU A 443 9.51 -0.79 -24.88
C LEU A 443 8.29 -0.33 -24.10
N THR A 444 8.36 0.83 -23.44
CA THR A 444 7.31 1.40 -22.60
C THR A 444 7.13 2.86 -22.93
N SER A 445 5.88 3.26 -23.20
CA SER A 445 5.52 4.67 -23.40
C SER A 445 5.43 5.42 -22.08
N PRO A 446 5.50 6.77 -22.11
CA PRO A 446 5.03 7.58 -20.98
C PRO A 446 3.52 7.40 -20.79
N LEU A 447 3.01 7.95 -19.67
CA LEU A 447 1.57 8.08 -19.44
C LEU A 447 0.99 9.14 -20.38
N ILE A 448 0.18 8.73 -21.35
CA ILE A 448 -0.36 9.60 -22.39
C ILE A 448 -1.88 9.63 -22.30
N GLY A 449 -2.47 10.83 -22.31
CA GLY A 449 -3.92 11.02 -22.31
C GLY A 449 -4.55 10.88 -23.70
N GLY A 450 -5.84 10.55 -23.74
CA GLY A 450 -6.63 10.47 -24.97
C GLY A 450 -6.95 9.04 -25.43
N GLY A 451 -6.49 8.02 -24.72
CA GLY A 451 -6.78 6.63 -25.03
C GLY A 451 -6.05 6.12 -26.28
N ILE A 452 -6.40 4.90 -26.69
CA ILE A 452 -5.83 4.23 -27.85
C ILE A 452 -6.87 3.35 -28.54
N ALA A 453 -7.11 3.61 -29.83
CA ALA A 453 -8.01 2.85 -30.69
C ALA A 453 -7.25 1.75 -31.43
N ASP A 454 -6.22 2.13 -32.17
CA ASP A 454 -5.39 1.21 -32.97
C ASP A 454 -3.91 1.58 -32.79
N LEU A 455 -3.03 0.59 -32.61
CA LEU A 455 -1.58 0.77 -32.54
C LEU A 455 -0.91 0.24 -33.80
N THR A 456 -0.11 1.06 -34.48
CA THR A 456 0.71 0.68 -35.63
C THR A 456 2.19 0.80 -35.29
N LEU A 457 3.00 -0.15 -35.74
CA LEU A 457 4.45 -0.11 -35.62
C LEU A 457 5.11 -0.77 -36.82
N THR A 458 6.32 -0.32 -37.13
CA THR A 458 7.21 -0.98 -38.09
C THR A 458 8.27 -1.77 -37.33
N MET A 459 8.49 -3.01 -37.76
CA MET A 459 9.36 -3.95 -37.08
C MET A 459 10.17 -4.78 -38.06
N GLN A 460 11.36 -5.18 -37.62
CA GLN A 460 12.21 -6.10 -38.35
C GLN A 460 13.07 -6.90 -37.39
N GLN A 461 13.17 -8.21 -37.61
CA GLN A 461 14.21 -9.00 -36.98
C GLN A 461 15.58 -8.57 -37.50
N VAL A 462 16.43 -8.11 -36.59
CA VAL A 462 17.83 -7.78 -36.90
C VAL A 462 18.75 -8.89 -36.38
N TYR A 463 19.83 -9.13 -37.12
CA TYR A 463 20.77 -10.24 -36.91
C TYR A 463 20.16 -11.64 -37.11
N SER A 464 20.98 -12.68 -36.99
CA SER A 464 20.53 -14.07 -37.09
C SER A 464 19.59 -14.45 -35.94
N GLY A 465 18.53 -15.19 -36.28
CA GLY A 465 17.44 -15.62 -35.39
C GLY A 465 16.25 -16.12 -36.22
N SER A 466 15.19 -16.55 -35.56
CA SER A 466 13.88 -16.83 -36.17
C SER A 466 12.91 -15.69 -35.89
N GLY A 467 11.90 -15.52 -36.77
CA GLY A 467 10.79 -14.61 -36.51
C GLY A 467 10.04 -14.98 -35.24
N GLY A 468 9.25 -14.05 -34.72
CA GLY A 468 8.53 -14.17 -33.45
C GLY A 468 7.34 -13.24 -33.35
N THR A 469 6.86 -13.02 -32.13
CA THR A 469 5.67 -12.22 -31.84
C THR A 469 5.99 -11.19 -30.76
N LEU A 470 5.47 -9.96 -30.93
CA LEU A 470 5.46 -8.92 -29.90
C LEU A 470 4.04 -8.74 -29.37
N ASN A 471 3.88 -8.89 -28.05
CA ASN A 471 2.67 -8.65 -27.30
C ASN A 471 2.52 -7.16 -26.96
N ILE A 472 1.31 -6.65 -27.14
CA ILE A 472 0.94 -5.25 -26.87
C ILE A 472 0.06 -5.19 -25.64
N TYR A 473 0.56 -4.55 -24.60
CA TYR A 473 -0.16 -4.29 -23.37
C TYR A 473 -0.56 -2.82 -23.29
N VAL A 474 -1.80 -2.55 -22.86
CA VAL A 474 -2.27 -1.20 -22.55
C VAL A 474 -2.74 -1.18 -21.10
N ASN A 475 -2.16 -0.32 -20.28
CA ASN A 475 -2.39 -0.28 -18.83
C ASN A 475 -2.25 -1.66 -18.16
N GLY A 476 -1.27 -2.45 -18.60
CA GLY A 476 -0.99 -3.80 -18.07
C GLY A 476 -1.91 -4.91 -18.58
N VAL A 477 -2.89 -4.62 -19.45
CA VAL A 477 -3.79 -5.63 -20.05
C VAL A 477 -3.33 -5.97 -21.46
N LEU A 478 -3.19 -7.26 -21.79
CA LEU A 478 -2.87 -7.72 -23.15
C LEU A 478 -4.01 -7.36 -24.12
N LYS A 479 -3.69 -6.59 -25.16
CA LYS A 479 -4.66 -6.08 -26.15
C LYS A 479 -4.52 -6.72 -27.53
N GLY A 480 -3.36 -7.31 -27.81
CA GLY A 480 -3.11 -8.03 -29.05
C GLY A 480 -1.63 -8.29 -29.22
N ASP A 481 -1.27 -8.76 -30.40
CA ASP A 481 0.09 -9.10 -30.75
C ASP A 481 0.39 -8.86 -32.23
N VAL A 482 1.67 -8.72 -32.58
CA VAL A 482 2.16 -8.58 -33.96
C VAL A 482 3.31 -9.54 -34.22
N THR A 483 3.33 -10.15 -35.40
CA THR A 483 4.43 -11.03 -35.81
C THR A 483 5.52 -10.25 -36.54
N TYR A 484 6.77 -10.70 -36.41
CA TYR A 484 7.90 -10.14 -37.14
C TYR A 484 8.82 -11.24 -37.69
N ASP A 485 9.55 -10.94 -38.77
CA ASP A 485 10.63 -11.78 -39.30
C ASP A 485 11.79 -10.93 -39.86
N ALA A 486 12.69 -11.52 -40.64
CA ALA A 486 13.86 -10.84 -41.21
C ALA A 486 13.53 -9.75 -42.25
N THR A 487 12.29 -9.67 -42.73
CA THR A 487 11.80 -8.62 -43.62
C THR A 487 11.23 -7.45 -42.81
N VAL A 488 11.31 -6.24 -43.36
CA VAL A 488 10.65 -5.07 -42.76
C VAL A 488 9.14 -5.23 -42.90
N GLN A 489 8.44 -5.14 -41.79
CA GLN A 489 6.99 -5.28 -41.74
C GLN A 489 6.39 -4.10 -40.99
N THR A 490 5.17 -3.71 -41.35
CA THR A 490 4.36 -2.75 -40.59
C THR A 490 3.05 -3.44 -40.27
N ALA A 491 2.67 -3.46 -39.00
CA ALA A 491 1.45 -4.11 -38.53
C ALA A 491 0.65 -3.17 -37.63
N THR A 492 -0.66 -3.38 -37.62
CA THR A 492 -1.62 -2.64 -36.80
C THR A 492 -2.37 -3.61 -35.89
N VAL A 493 -2.35 -3.36 -34.59
CA VAL A 493 -3.26 -3.97 -33.61
C VAL A 493 -4.47 -3.06 -33.50
N SER A 494 -5.58 -3.51 -34.08
CA SER A 494 -6.82 -2.73 -34.11
C SER A 494 -7.78 -3.07 -32.97
N GLY A 495 -8.68 -2.14 -32.66
CA GLY A 495 -9.77 -2.37 -31.71
C GLY A 495 -9.32 -2.48 -30.25
N ILE A 496 -8.20 -1.85 -29.91
CA ILE A 496 -7.68 -1.74 -28.54
C ILE A 496 -8.68 -1.02 -27.64
N ASN A 497 -9.32 0.02 -28.19
CA ASN A 497 -10.46 0.77 -27.65
C ASN A 497 -10.36 1.01 -26.14
N THR A 498 -9.25 1.59 -25.70
CA THR A 498 -9.01 1.91 -24.28
C THR A 498 -9.08 3.40 -24.09
N GLU A 499 -9.98 3.86 -23.21
CA GLU A 499 -10.19 5.27 -22.90
C GLU A 499 -9.17 5.80 -21.87
N GLY A 500 -9.11 7.13 -21.74
CA GLY A 500 -8.40 7.80 -20.65
C GLY A 500 -6.89 7.86 -20.82
N ASN A 501 -6.17 7.96 -19.70
CA ASN A 501 -4.71 7.96 -19.70
C ASN A 501 -4.20 6.52 -19.85
N ILE A 502 -3.28 6.32 -20.78
CA ILE A 502 -2.76 5.00 -21.13
C ILE A 502 -1.23 4.95 -21.06
N THR A 503 -0.71 3.79 -20.74
CA THR A 503 0.67 3.37 -21.03
C THR A 503 0.63 2.19 -21.98
N VAL A 504 1.52 2.18 -22.98
CA VAL A 504 1.72 1.07 -23.91
C VAL A 504 3.01 0.36 -23.57
N VAL A 505 2.96 -0.97 -23.43
CA VAL A 505 4.14 -1.82 -23.28
C VAL A 505 4.19 -2.83 -24.43
N ILE A 506 5.35 -2.91 -25.08
CA ILE A 506 5.63 -3.84 -26.18
C ILE A 506 6.75 -4.77 -25.74
N GLN A 507 6.47 -6.07 -25.68
CA GLN A 507 7.43 -7.10 -25.26
C GLN A 507 7.14 -8.44 -25.94
N ASP A 508 8.01 -9.43 -25.77
CA ASP A 508 7.80 -10.81 -26.24
C ASP A 508 7.57 -11.70 -25.00
N ASP A 509 6.39 -12.32 -24.89
CA ASP A 509 6.02 -13.18 -23.76
C ASP A 509 6.33 -14.66 -23.99
N SER A 510 6.92 -15.02 -25.14
CA SER A 510 7.14 -16.43 -25.48
C SER A 510 8.32 -17.03 -24.71
N ASP A 511 8.13 -18.26 -24.21
CA ASP A 511 9.20 -19.07 -23.58
C ASP A 511 10.20 -19.66 -24.62
N SER A 512 10.11 -19.22 -25.88
CA SER A 512 10.98 -19.69 -26.96
C SER A 512 12.20 -18.78 -27.12
N SER A 513 13.26 -19.25 -27.78
CA SER A 513 14.42 -18.41 -28.06
C SER A 513 13.99 -17.27 -28.99
N GLY A 514 13.66 -16.10 -28.42
CA GLY A 514 13.26 -14.93 -29.17
C GLY A 514 14.37 -14.39 -30.06
N ALA A 515 14.19 -13.20 -30.61
CA ALA A 515 15.14 -12.58 -31.52
C ALA A 515 15.56 -11.18 -31.04
N ARG A 516 16.26 -10.43 -31.88
CA ARG A 516 16.51 -9.01 -31.65
C ARG A 516 15.63 -8.27 -32.63
N VAL A 517 14.71 -7.46 -32.12
CA VAL A 517 13.66 -6.86 -32.93
C VAL A 517 13.88 -5.37 -32.94
N ALA A 518 14.14 -4.83 -34.12
CA ALA A 518 14.12 -3.40 -34.37
C ALA A 518 12.66 -2.94 -34.45
N ILE A 519 12.33 -1.84 -33.79
CA ILE A 519 11.02 -1.19 -33.78
C ILE A 519 11.22 0.27 -34.18
N ASP A 520 10.37 0.75 -35.09
CA ASP A 520 10.37 2.11 -35.61
C ASP A 520 8.95 2.53 -36.03
N ASN A 521 8.71 3.84 -36.24
CA ASN A 521 7.47 4.44 -36.71
C ASN A 521 6.25 3.94 -35.91
N LEU A 522 6.32 4.08 -34.59
CA LEU A 522 5.23 3.73 -33.69
C LEU A 522 4.17 4.85 -33.74
N PHE A 523 2.93 4.48 -34.02
CA PHE A 523 1.82 5.41 -34.22
C PHE A 523 0.55 4.86 -33.60
N TRP A 524 -0.20 5.66 -32.85
CA TRP A 524 -1.60 5.30 -32.54
C TRP A 524 -2.55 6.46 -32.59
N THR A 525 -3.79 6.12 -32.92
CA THR A 525 -4.94 7.03 -32.81
C THR A 525 -5.54 6.91 -31.42
N CYS A 526 -6.01 8.03 -30.90
CA CYS A 526 -6.82 8.04 -29.69
C CYS A 526 -8.12 7.30 -29.88
N TYR A 527 -8.59 6.67 -28.81
CA TYR A 527 -9.93 6.12 -28.76
C TYR A 527 -10.91 7.22 -28.34
N GLU A 528 -11.68 7.70 -29.30
CA GLU A 528 -12.82 8.60 -29.05
C GLU A 528 -14.10 7.76 -29.06
N THR A 529 -14.85 7.79 -27.96
CA THR A 529 -16.21 7.27 -27.98
C THR A 529 -17.06 8.12 -28.92
N LEU A 530 -17.94 7.48 -29.70
CA LEU A 530 -18.98 8.15 -30.48
C LEU A 530 -20.02 8.77 -29.54
N SER A 531 -19.62 9.78 -28.79
CA SER A 531 -20.52 10.65 -28.05
C SER A 531 -20.82 11.86 -28.92
N THR A 532 -22.09 12.08 -29.24
CA THR A 532 -22.53 13.38 -29.76
C THR A 532 -22.26 14.41 -28.67
N SER A 533 -21.35 15.36 -28.93
CA SER A 533 -20.96 16.45 -28.03
C SER A 533 -22.10 16.86 -27.09
N GLU A 534 -22.04 16.37 -25.86
CA GLU A 534 -23.06 16.68 -24.87
C GLU A 534 -22.95 18.18 -24.54
N PHE A 535 -24.09 18.85 -24.61
CA PHE A 535 -24.18 20.29 -24.50
C PHE A 535 -23.76 20.76 -23.09
N ASP A 536 -22.52 21.28 -22.94
CA ASP A 536 -21.96 21.77 -21.66
C ASP A 536 -22.66 23.06 -21.19
N LEU A 537 -23.84 22.88 -20.61
CA LEU A 537 -24.71 23.94 -20.11
C LEU A 537 -24.42 24.37 -18.67
N LYS A 538 -23.41 23.80 -18.02
CA LYS A 538 -23.12 24.10 -16.60
C LYS A 538 -22.41 25.45 -16.40
N GLN A 539 -21.95 26.13 -17.45
CA GLN A 539 -21.16 27.38 -17.34
C GLN A 539 -21.87 28.68 -17.79
N VAL A 540 -23.12 28.66 -18.25
CA VAL A 540 -23.79 29.93 -18.66
C VAL A 540 -24.18 30.77 -17.44
N LYS A 541 -23.46 31.89 -17.24
CA LYS A 541 -23.74 32.89 -16.20
C LYS A 541 -24.60 34.02 -16.78
N VAL A 542 -25.65 34.37 -16.05
CA VAL A 542 -26.58 35.45 -16.41
C VAL A 542 -26.64 36.44 -15.24
N TYR A 543 -26.14 37.67 -15.45
CA TYR A 543 -26.03 38.68 -14.39
C TYR A 543 -26.16 40.12 -14.91
N PRO A 544 -26.58 41.09 -14.07
CA PRO A 544 -27.05 40.90 -12.71
C PRO A 544 -28.41 40.21 -12.68
N ASN A 545 -28.66 39.39 -11.67
CA ASN A 545 -29.94 38.75 -11.43
C ASN A 545 -30.12 38.55 -9.92
N PRO A 546 -30.97 39.35 -9.22
CA PRO A 546 -31.94 40.31 -9.76
C PRO A 546 -31.33 41.52 -10.47
N LEU A 547 -32.00 42.04 -11.52
CA LEU A 547 -31.56 43.24 -12.26
C LEU A 547 -32.38 44.48 -11.92
N ASN A 548 -31.70 45.63 -11.76
CA ASN A 548 -32.31 46.96 -11.58
C ASN A 548 -32.26 47.82 -12.87
N GLY A 549 -31.33 47.52 -13.81
CA GLY A 549 -31.08 48.31 -15.02
C GLY A 549 -31.72 47.77 -16.31
N THR A 550 -31.30 48.27 -17.47
CA THR A 550 -31.82 47.89 -18.80
C THR A 550 -30.96 46.86 -19.53
N LEU A 551 -29.84 46.43 -18.94
CA LEU A 551 -28.88 45.51 -19.54
C LEU A 551 -28.69 44.28 -18.66
N LEU A 552 -28.49 43.14 -19.32
CA LEU A 552 -28.18 41.85 -18.75
C LEU A 552 -26.97 41.26 -19.48
N ASN A 553 -25.96 40.81 -18.77
CA ASN A 553 -24.83 40.07 -19.33
C ASN A 553 -25.10 38.57 -19.31
N ILE A 554 -24.82 37.92 -20.44
CA ILE A 554 -24.99 36.48 -20.63
C ILE A 554 -23.65 35.91 -21.13
N GLU A 555 -22.93 35.20 -20.27
CA GLU A 555 -21.66 34.57 -20.61
C GLU A 555 -21.88 33.25 -21.35
N VAL A 556 -21.43 33.20 -22.60
CA VAL A 556 -21.57 32.04 -23.50
C VAL A 556 -20.23 31.71 -24.15
N LYS A 557 -19.98 30.42 -24.41
CA LYS A 557 -18.79 29.94 -25.14
C LYS A 557 -18.95 29.99 -26.65
N GLU A 558 -20.19 30.07 -27.15
CA GLU A 558 -20.54 30.14 -28.57
C GLU A 558 -21.74 31.07 -28.82
N ALA A 559 -22.03 31.35 -30.10
CA ALA A 559 -23.19 32.18 -30.46
C ALA A 559 -24.48 31.52 -29.98
N THR A 560 -25.27 32.25 -29.18
CA THR A 560 -26.45 31.71 -28.49
C THR A 560 -27.63 32.66 -28.65
N ALA A 561 -28.75 32.15 -29.11
CA ALA A 561 -30.02 32.87 -29.13
C ALA A 561 -30.67 32.84 -27.74
N TYR A 562 -31.21 33.97 -27.29
CA TYR A 562 -32.04 34.03 -26.07
C TYR A 562 -33.49 34.40 -26.40
N LYS A 563 -34.40 33.87 -25.59
CA LYS A 563 -35.84 34.16 -25.58
C LYS A 563 -36.28 34.34 -24.14
N ILE A 564 -36.97 35.45 -23.84
CA ILE A 564 -37.51 35.73 -22.50
C ILE A 564 -39.03 35.60 -22.53
N PHE A 565 -39.58 34.88 -21.57
CA PHE A 565 -41.00 34.61 -21.38
C PHE A 565 -41.47 35.13 -20.02
N ASP A 566 -42.73 35.55 -19.94
CA ASP A 566 -43.38 35.74 -18.64
C ASP A 566 -43.75 34.39 -17.99
N LEU A 567 -44.27 34.42 -16.75
CA LEU A 567 -44.66 33.21 -16.01
C LEU A 567 -45.82 32.43 -16.65
N LEU A 568 -46.57 33.05 -17.57
CA LEU A 568 -47.66 32.39 -18.32
C LEU A 568 -47.14 31.79 -19.64
N GLY A 569 -45.83 31.85 -19.89
CA GLY A 569 -45.20 31.33 -21.11
C GLY A 569 -45.32 32.24 -22.33
N LYS A 570 -45.80 33.49 -22.17
CA LYS A 570 -45.85 34.45 -23.28
C LYS A 570 -44.46 35.00 -23.54
N LYS A 571 -43.98 34.86 -24.77
CA LYS A 571 -42.68 35.40 -25.22
C LYS A 571 -42.71 36.94 -25.25
N ILE A 572 -41.76 37.56 -24.57
CA ILE A 572 -41.63 39.01 -24.40
C ILE A 572 -40.48 39.59 -25.23
N LEU A 573 -39.32 38.91 -25.22
CA LEU A 573 -38.09 39.39 -25.87
C LEU A 573 -37.35 38.22 -26.53
N THR A 574 -36.60 38.51 -27.59
CA THR A 574 -35.61 37.60 -28.15
C THR A 574 -34.41 38.39 -28.68
N GLY A 575 -33.25 37.76 -28.74
CA GLY A 575 -32.03 38.31 -29.30
C GLY A 575 -30.93 37.26 -29.33
N ASN A 576 -29.71 37.66 -29.67
CA ASN A 576 -28.55 36.79 -29.71
C ASN A 576 -27.41 37.40 -28.90
N VAL A 577 -26.58 36.54 -28.30
CA VAL A 577 -25.32 36.89 -27.65
C VAL A 577 -24.20 36.03 -28.22
N THR A 578 -22.97 36.54 -28.17
CA THR A 578 -21.75 35.84 -28.59
C THR A 578 -20.69 35.96 -27.49
N PRO A 579 -19.59 35.19 -27.56
CA PRO A 579 -18.48 35.33 -26.60
C PRO A 579 -17.90 36.76 -26.54
N THR A 580 -18.01 37.52 -27.63
CA THR A 580 -17.54 38.90 -27.76
C THR A 580 -18.61 39.96 -27.52
N ASN A 581 -19.90 39.62 -27.66
CA ASN A 581 -21.03 40.51 -27.41
C ASN A 581 -22.04 39.85 -26.47
N LYS A 582 -21.87 40.10 -25.17
CA LYS A 582 -22.57 39.40 -24.08
C LYS A 582 -23.81 40.11 -23.58
N GLU A 583 -24.10 41.31 -24.09
CA GLU A 583 -25.15 42.19 -23.55
C GLU A 583 -26.52 41.94 -24.20
N ALA A 584 -27.54 41.76 -23.37
CA ALA A 584 -28.94 41.71 -23.75
C ALA A 584 -29.70 42.94 -23.20
N ASN A 585 -30.30 43.73 -24.10
CA ASN A 585 -31.12 44.88 -23.72
C ASN A 585 -32.53 44.44 -23.33
N VAL A 586 -32.82 44.56 -22.04
CA VAL A 586 -34.05 44.11 -21.39
C VAL A 586 -34.92 45.29 -20.91
N SER A 587 -34.75 46.48 -21.49
CA SER A 587 -35.56 47.68 -21.19
C SER A 587 -37.07 47.49 -21.33
N ARG A 588 -37.50 46.50 -22.11
CA ARG A 588 -38.91 46.16 -22.35
C ARG A 588 -39.53 45.31 -21.23
N LEU A 589 -38.74 44.81 -20.27
CA LEU A 589 -39.24 44.05 -19.13
C LEU A 589 -39.77 45.00 -18.06
N SER A 590 -40.99 44.74 -17.59
CA SER A 590 -41.55 45.39 -16.39
C SER A 590 -41.02 44.70 -15.12
N LYS A 591 -41.32 45.25 -13.94
CA LYS A 591 -40.98 44.59 -12.67
C LYS A 591 -41.68 43.23 -12.58
N GLY A 592 -40.94 42.17 -12.26
CA GLY A 592 -41.48 40.82 -12.21
C GLY A 592 -40.45 39.70 -12.39
N VAL A 593 -40.95 38.47 -12.42
CA VAL A 593 -40.15 37.24 -12.64
C VAL A 593 -40.38 36.76 -14.07
N TYR A 594 -39.30 36.36 -14.73
CA TYR A 594 -39.27 35.90 -16.12
C TYR A 594 -38.48 34.60 -16.25
N ILE A 595 -38.75 33.87 -17.34
CA ILE A 595 -38.00 32.68 -17.74
C ILE A 595 -37.23 33.03 -19.01
N MET A 596 -35.90 32.92 -18.97
CA MET A 596 -35.03 33.07 -20.14
C MET A 596 -34.62 31.69 -20.65
N LYS A 597 -34.97 31.37 -21.89
CA LYS A 597 -34.46 30.22 -22.62
C LYS A 597 -33.30 30.66 -23.51
N LEU A 598 -32.20 29.94 -23.46
CA LEU A 598 -31.02 30.11 -24.30
C LEU A 598 -30.91 28.88 -25.21
N GLU A 599 -30.64 29.12 -26.49
CA GLU A 599 -30.61 28.10 -27.54
C GLU A 599 -29.37 28.32 -28.40
N SER A 600 -28.56 27.28 -28.61
CA SER A 600 -27.53 27.25 -29.65
C SER A 600 -27.72 26.00 -30.51
N ASP A 601 -26.86 25.81 -31.51
CA ASP A 601 -26.90 24.64 -32.39
C ASP A 601 -26.74 23.32 -31.62
N ASN A 602 -26.14 23.38 -30.43
CA ASN A 602 -25.83 22.23 -29.61
C ASN A 602 -26.89 21.94 -28.50
N GLY A 603 -27.91 22.79 -28.31
CA GLY A 603 -29.05 22.50 -27.40
C GLY A 603 -29.72 23.72 -26.74
N THR A 604 -30.48 23.51 -25.65
CA THR A 604 -31.18 24.60 -24.95
C THR A 604 -31.12 24.55 -23.41
N ILE A 605 -30.90 25.70 -22.73
CA ILE A 605 -31.00 25.87 -21.27
C ILE A 605 -32.03 26.92 -20.89
N THR A 606 -32.57 26.82 -19.67
CA THR A 606 -33.47 27.83 -19.10
C THR A 606 -32.92 28.42 -17.79
N LYS A 607 -33.02 29.75 -17.62
CA LYS A 607 -32.65 30.49 -16.40
C LYS A 607 -33.81 31.37 -15.94
N LYS A 608 -34.03 31.45 -14.63
CA LYS A 608 -34.98 32.40 -14.03
C LYS A 608 -34.33 33.78 -13.95
N ILE A 609 -35.06 34.83 -14.31
CA ILE A 609 -34.63 36.22 -14.21
C ILE A 609 -35.61 37.02 -13.34
N ILE A 610 -35.10 37.91 -12.49
CA ILE A 610 -35.89 38.77 -11.61
C ILE A 610 -35.60 40.24 -11.93
N LYS A 611 -36.60 41.00 -12.37
CA LYS A 611 -36.53 42.45 -12.63
C LYS A 611 -37.18 43.21 -11.48
N ASN A 612 -36.39 44.02 -10.77
CA ASN A 612 -36.84 44.79 -9.61
C ASN A 612 -37.48 46.12 -9.96
#